data_AF-A0AAU1T6T1-F1
#
_entry.id   AF-A0AAU1T6T1-F1
#
_cell.length_a   1.000
_cell.length_b   1.000
_cell.length_c   1.000
_cell.angle_alpha   90.00
_cell.angle_beta   90.00
_cell.angle_gamma   90.00
#
_symmetry.space_group_name_H-M   'P 1'
#
loop_
_entity.id
_entity.type
_entity.pdbx_description
1 polymer ?
#
loop_
_entity_poly.entity_id
_entity_poly.type
_entity_poly.pdbx_seq_one_letter_code
_entity_poly.pdbx_strand_id
1 'polypeptide(L)'
;MSLTERIHCDHGLVKHLGNWTEADRFEVKARHGAAVLDLRSPGLPDDIEIHLDMDRAMVKLLVDDDTAIDHWNLIWTARGKIKDSTSSSDGDKAAGRLVHLSGSATNSEIRIHRGGIALLSAMFSRAYVQDVRRAHKAGGVPTIDDPTRGHTS
;
A
#
# COMPACT_ATOMS: atom_id res chain seq x y z
N MET A 1 -6.19 17.81 11.03
CA MET A 1 -7.36 16.92 11.04
C MET A 1 -6.88 15.62 10.46
N SER A 2 -6.98 14.50 11.18
CA SER A 2 -6.62 13.18 10.63
C SER A 2 -7.66 12.81 9.57
N LEU A 3 -7.19 12.41 8.39
CA LEU A 3 -8.02 11.98 7.28
C LEU A 3 -8.02 10.45 7.28
N THR A 4 -9.21 9.84 7.30
CA THR A 4 -9.34 8.38 7.34
C THR A 4 -9.94 7.86 6.04
N GLU A 5 -9.25 6.90 5.43
CA GLU A 5 -9.75 6.13 4.29
C GLU A 5 -10.35 4.80 4.76
N ARG A 6 -11.50 4.44 4.19
CA ARG A 6 -12.18 3.16 4.47
C ARG A 6 -12.21 2.30 3.23
N ILE A 7 -11.50 1.19 3.27
CA ILE A 7 -11.38 0.25 2.16
C ILE A 7 -12.15 -1.02 2.51
N HIS A 8 -13.14 -1.35 1.69
CA HIS A 8 -13.89 -2.59 1.82
C HIS A 8 -13.73 -3.45 0.57
N CYS A 9 -13.37 -4.72 0.76
CA CYS A 9 -13.27 -5.70 -0.31
C CYS A 9 -13.91 -7.02 0.10
N ASP A 10 -14.92 -7.46 -0.63
CA ASP A 10 -15.58 -8.74 -0.41
C ASP A 10 -15.63 -9.54 -1.72
N HIS A 11 -15.00 -10.72 -1.74
CA HIS A 11 -14.92 -11.60 -2.92
C HIS A 11 -14.38 -10.91 -4.20
N GLY A 12 -13.57 -9.86 -4.04
CA GLY A 12 -13.14 -9.02 -5.15
C GLY A 12 -11.69 -8.59 -5.06
N LEU A 13 -11.36 -7.57 -5.87
CA LEU A 13 -10.06 -6.90 -5.87
C LEU A 13 -10.28 -5.39 -5.93
N VAL A 14 -9.77 -4.67 -4.92
CA VAL A 14 -9.70 -3.20 -4.91
C VAL A 14 -8.24 -2.79 -5.04
N LYS A 15 -7.95 -1.78 -5.87
CA LYS A 15 -6.62 -1.21 -6.01
C LYS A 15 -6.70 0.31 -5.86
N HIS A 16 -5.97 0.83 -4.89
CA HIS A 16 -5.71 2.25 -4.72
C HIS A 16 -4.25 2.50 -5.09
N LEU A 17 -3.99 3.18 -6.20
CA LEU A 17 -2.67 3.30 -6.84
C LEU A 17 -2.32 4.75 -7.13
N GLY A 18 -1.03 5.09 -7.11
CA GLY A 18 -0.56 6.47 -7.37
C GLY A 18 -0.87 7.43 -6.22
N ASN A 19 -1.12 8.71 -6.54
CA ASN A 19 -1.47 9.76 -5.59
C ASN A 19 -2.99 9.81 -5.35
N TRP A 20 -3.50 8.80 -4.65
CA TRP A 20 -4.95 8.60 -4.51
C TRP A 20 -5.56 9.18 -3.23
N THR A 21 -4.73 9.50 -2.23
CA THR A 21 -5.14 10.08 -0.96
C THR A 21 -3.96 10.75 -0.25
N GLU A 22 -4.27 11.51 0.79
CA GLU A 22 -3.34 12.17 1.73
C GLU A 22 -3.61 11.72 3.17
N ALA A 23 -4.33 10.60 3.34
CA ALA A 23 -4.75 10.08 4.64
C ALA A 23 -3.59 9.56 5.51
N ASP A 24 -3.66 9.84 6.80
CA ASP A 24 -2.80 9.26 7.84
C ASP A 24 -3.36 7.94 8.38
N ARG A 25 -4.65 7.66 8.16
CA ARG A 25 -5.32 6.48 8.73
C ARG A 25 -6.14 5.71 7.71
N PHE A 26 -6.08 4.39 7.83
CA PHE A 26 -6.74 3.45 6.93
C PHE A 26 -7.48 2.37 7.72
N GLU A 27 -8.74 2.16 7.40
CA GLU A 27 -9.55 1.04 7.91
C GLU A 27 -9.81 0.08 6.74
N VAL A 28 -9.19 -1.10 6.77
CA VAL A 28 -9.28 -2.09 5.70
C VAL A 28 -10.06 -3.30 6.19
N LYS A 29 -11.24 -3.51 5.62
CA LYS A 29 -12.04 -4.72 5.81
C LYS A 29 -12.01 -5.56 4.54
N ALA A 30 -11.44 -6.75 4.63
CA ALA A 30 -11.27 -7.63 3.47
C ALA A 30 -11.72 -9.06 3.77
N ARG A 31 -12.62 -9.61 2.95
CA ARG A 31 -13.13 -10.97 3.07
C ARG A 31 -13.05 -11.71 1.74
N HIS A 32 -12.39 -12.87 1.71
CA HIS A 32 -12.27 -13.70 0.50
C HIS A 32 -11.78 -12.94 -0.76
N GLY A 33 -11.04 -11.86 -0.56
CA GLY A 33 -10.70 -10.89 -1.61
C GLY A 33 -9.31 -10.30 -1.40
N ALA A 34 -9.01 -9.25 -2.16
CA ALA A 34 -7.72 -8.58 -2.07
C ALA A 34 -7.81 -7.06 -2.16
N ALA A 35 -6.98 -6.37 -1.38
CA ALA A 35 -6.75 -4.93 -1.50
C ALA A 35 -5.28 -4.66 -1.85
N VAL A 36 -5.04 -3.73 -2.77
CA VAL A 36 -3.71 -3.19 -3.05
C VAL A 36 -3.72 -1.72 -2.69
N LEU A 37 -2.88 -1.31 -1.75
CA LEU A 37 -2.70 0.07 -1.34
C LEU A 37 -1.30 0.52 -1.75
N ASP A 38 -1.24 1.56 -2.58
CA ASP A 38 -0.01 2.23 -2.91
C ASP A 38 0.23 3.38 -1.93
N LEU A 39 1.29 3.24 -1.13
CA LEU A 39 1.69 4.17 -0.09
C LEU A 39 2.97 4.93 -0.44
N ARG A 40 3.43 4.85 -1.70
CA ARG A 40 4.61 5.55 -2.23
C ARG A 40 4.34 7.01 -2.60
N SER A 41 3.11 7.48 -2.38
CA SER A 41 2.77 8.87 -2.68
C SER A 41 3.56 9.80 -1.75
N PRO A 42 4.24 10.83 -2.27
CA PRO A 42 4.94 11.78 -1.42
C PRO A 42 3.99 12.71 -0.64
N GLY A 43 2.71 12.80 -1.04
CA GLY A 43 1.69 13.55 -0.30
C GLY A 43 1.17 12.82 0.95
N LEU A 44 1.57 11.55 1.16
CA LEU A 44 1.23 10.82 2.37
C LEU A 44 2.16 11.22 3.53
N PRO A 45 1.63 11.26 4.75
CA PRO A 45 2.41 11.59 5.94
C PRO A 45 3.48 10.52 6.23
N ASP A 46 4.46 10.89 7.06
CA ASP A 46 5.56 10.00 7.46
C ASP A 46 5.12 8.92 8.46
N ASP A 47 3.97 9.10 9.12
CA ASP A 47 3.37 8.14 10.04
C ASP A 47 1.97 7.76 9.55
N ILE A 48 1.74 6.46 9.38
CA ILE A 48 0.49 5.89 8.86
C ILE A 48 -0.03 4.79 9.77
N GLU A 49 -1.31 4.88 10.14
CA GLU A 49 -2.03 3.81 10.82
C GLU A 49 -2.90 3.00 9.85
N ILE A 50 -2.73 1.68 9.83
CA ILE A 50 -3.60 0.76 9.08
C ILE A 50 -4.22 -0.25 10.04
N HIS A 51 -5.53 -0.13 10.21
CA HIS A 51 -6.33 -1.11 10.95
C HIS A 51 -6.91 -2.15 9.99
N LEU A 52 -6.62 -3.43 10.25
CA LEU A 52 -6.99 -4.55 9.40
C LEU A 52 -8.08 -5.42 10.04
N ASP A 53 -9.12 -5.73 9.28
CA ASP A 53 -10.11 -6.78 9.57
C ASP A 53 -10.14 -7.73 8.36
N MET A 54 -9.42 -8.85 8.46
CA MET A 54 -9.19 -9.76 7.35
C MET A 54 -9.70 -11.17 7.62
N ASP A 55 -10.47 -11.73 6.69
CA ASP A 55 -10.84 -13.16 6.65
C ASP A 55 -10.60 -13.76 5.27
N ARG A 56 -9.69 -14.73 5.20
CA ARG A 56 -9.28 -15.40 3.95
C ARG A 56 -8.93 -14.41 2.84
N ALA A 57 -8.26 -13.32 3.21
CA ALA A 57 -8.00 -12.19 2.32
C ALA A 57 -6.50 -11.91 2.15
N MET A 58 -6.18 -11.08 1.17
CA MET A 58 -4.83 -10.58 0.93
C MET A 58 -4.77 -9.06 0.88
N VAL A 59 -3.87 -8.45 1.63
CA VAL A 59 -3.56 -7.02 1.52
C VAL A 59 -2.15 -6.88 0.99
N LYS A 60 -1.97 -6.10 -0.08
CA LYS A 60 -0.67 -5.75 -0.63
C LYS A 60 -0.42 -4.27 -0.39
N LEU A 61 0.68 -3.96 0.30
CA LEU A 61 1.19 -2.62 0.48
C LEU A 61 2.33 -2.40 -0.51
N LEU A 62 2.23 -1.37 -1.36
CA LEU A 62 3.34 -0.88 -2.17
C LEU A 62 3.96 0.27 -1.39
N VAL A 63 5.23 0.14 -1.03
CA VAL A 63 5.91 1.11 -0.16
C VAL A 63 7.28 1.46 -0.72
N ASP A 64 7.87 2.52 -0.19
CA ASP A 64 9.24 2.91 -0.50
C ASP A 64 10.23 1.93 0.18
N ASP A 65 11.47 1.89 -0.31
CA ASP A 65 12.46 0.91 0.15
C ASP A 65 12.79 1.03 1.63
N ASP A 66 12.76 2.26 2.16
CA ASP A 66 13.07 2.62 3.54
C ASP A 66 11.85 2.65 4.48
N THR A 67 10.65 2.31 3.98
CA THR A 67 9.43 2.33 4.80
C THR A 67 9.49 1.28 5.92
N ALA A 68 9.49 1.72 7.17
CA ALA A 68 9.41 0.83 8.32
C ALA A 68 7.99 0.29 8.50
N ILE A 69 7.87 -0.98 8.87
CA ILE A 69 6.58 -1.64 9.10
C ILE A 69 6.56 -2.17 10.52
N ASP A 70 5.79 -1.51 11.37
CA ASP A 70 5.46 -2.02 12.68
C ASP A 70 4.18 -2.86 12.58
N HIS A 71 4.22 -4.09 13.05
CA HIS A 71 3.08 -5.00 13.05
C HIS A 71 2.90 -5.68 14.41
N TRP A 72 3.44 -5.10 15.47
CA TRP A 72 3.37 -5.68 16.82
C TRP A 72 1.93 -5.82 17.32
N ASN A 73 1.04 -4.92 16.88
CA ASN A 73 -0.37 -4.89 17.27
C ASN A 73 -1.30 -5.68 16.33
N LEU A 74 -0.76 -6.49 15.43
CA LEU A 74 -1.54 -7.34 14.52
C LEU A 74 -1.80 -8.71 15.13
N ILE A 75 -3.07 -9.10 15.18
CA ILE A 75 -3.51 -10.37 15.78
C ILE A 75 -3.83 -11.39 14.68
N TRP A 76 -3.09 -12.49 14.65
CA TRP A 76 -3.42 -13.65 13.82
C TRP A 76 -4.33 -14.62 14.58
N THR A 77 -5.58 -14.73 14.14
CA THR A 77 -6.60 -15.60 14.78
C THR A 77 -6.61 -17.02 14.20
N ALA A 78 -5.95 -17.22 13.07
CA ALA A 78 -5.69 -18.51 12.42
C ALA A 78 -4.38 -18.44 11.62
N ARG A 79 -4.15 -19.38 10.70
CA ARG A 79 -2.96 -19.34 9.83
C ARG A 79 -2.88 -17.98 9.13
N GLY A 80 -1.69 -17.43 9.05
CA GLY A 80 -1.45 -16.19 8.32
C GLY A 80 0.01 -15.81 8.37
N LYS A 81 0.39 -14.82 7.55
CA LYS A 81 1.77 -14.34 7.49
C LYS A 81 1.86 -12.99 6.83
N ILE A 82 2.93 -12.29 7.18
CA ILE A 82 3.46 -11.16 6.42
C ILE A 82 4.58 -11.67 5.52
N LYS A 83 4.62 -11.20 4.28
CA LYS A 83 5.74 -11.40 3.36
C LYS A 83 6.34 -10.05 3.02
N ASP A 84 7.57 -9.83 3.46
CA ASP A 84 8.41 -8.72 3.04
C ASP A 84 9.69 -9.33 2.44
N SER A 85 9.79 -9.36 1.11
CA SER A 85 10.87 -10.06 0.41
C SER A 85 12.18 -9.28 0.36
N THR A 86 12.17 -8.02 0.81
CA THR A 86 13.24 -7.05 0.54
C THR A 86 13.59 -6.21 1.77
N SER A 87 13.16 -6.61 2.97
CA SER A 87 13.51 -5.89 4.20
C SER A 87 15.03 -5.81 4.33
N SER A 88 15.61 -4.63 4.10
CA SER A 88 17.02 -4.39 4.40
C SER A 88 17.18 -4.45 5.92
N SER A 89 18.01 -5.38 6.39
CA SER A 89 18.38 -5.51 7.81
C SER A 89 19.29 -4.38 8.33
N ASP A 90 19.52 -3.34 7.52
CA ASP A 90 20.41 -2.24 7.87
C ASP A 90 19.66 -1.20 8.71
N GLY A 91 19.72 -1.41 10.02
CA GLY A 91 19.44 -0.38 11.02
C GLY A 91 20.52 0.68 10.96
N ASP A 92 20.32 1.72 10.14
CA ASP A 92 20.83 3.09 10.31
C ASP A 92 20.54 3.96 9.06
N LYS A 93 19.32 3.87 8.52
CA LYS A 93 18.79 4.93 7.64
C LYS A 93 17.78 5.72 8.44
N ALA A 94 17.92 7.04 8.46
CA ALA A 94 16.90 7.95 8.98
C ALA A 94 15.54 7.48 8.45
N ALA A 95 14.63 7.12 9.35
CA ALA A 95 13.38 6.48 8.99
C ALA A 95 12.65 7.36 7.96
N GLY A 96 12.33 6.80 6.80
CA GLY A 96 11.42 7.43 5.84
C GLY A 96 10.02 7.42 6.44
N ARG A 97 9.13 6.60 5.88
CA ARG A 97 7.77 6.42 6.39
C ARG A 97 7.66 5.25 7.38
N LEU A 98 6.90 5.41 8.46
CA LEU A 98 6.52 4.36 9.39
C LEU A 98 5.04 3.98 9.17
N VAL A 99 4.77 2.69 9.00
CA VAL A 99 3.42 2.16 8.86
C VAL A 99 3.14 1.22 10.02
N HIS A 100 2.13 1.55 10.82
CA HIS A 100 1.64 0.74 11.92
C HIS A 100 0.47 -0.14 11.47
N LEU A 101 0.64 -1.46 11.57
CA LEU A 101 -0.39 -2.45 11.29
C LEU A 101 -1.02 -2.91 12.61
N SER A 102 -2.34 -2.82 12.68
CA SER A 102 -3.13 -3.28 13.82
C SER A 102 -4.37 -4.06 13.37
N GLY A 103 -5.09 -4.67 14.32
CA GLY A 103 -6.35 -5.36 14.06
C GLY A 103 -6.19 -6.88 14.00
N SER A 104 -7.00 -7.55 13.18
CA SER A 104 -7.07 -9.01 13.16
C SER A 104 -7.09 -9.60 11.76
N ALA A 105 -6.48 -10.79 11.63
CA ALA A 105 -6.38 -11.51 10.38
C ALA A 105 -6.53 -13.03 10.56
N THR A 106 -7.50 -13.60 9.84
CA THR A 106 -7.83 -15.03 9.83
C THR A 106 -7.52 -15.63 8.46
N ASN A 107 -6.71 -16.69 8.37
CA ASN A 107 -6.41 -17.38 7.09
C ASN A 107 -5.91 -16.44 5.97
N SER A 108 -5.16 -15.41 6.34
CA SER A 108 -4.91 -14.25 5.48
C SER A 108 -3.41 -14.00 5.25
N GLU A 109 -3.10 -13.19 4.24
CA GLU A 109 -1.71 -12.85 3.88
C GLU A 109 -1.54 -11.34 3.68
N ILE A 110 -0.52 -10.76 4.29
CA ILE A 110 -0.10 -9.38 4.02
C ILE A 110 1.19 -9.43 3.20
N ARG A 111 1.26 -8.65 2.13
CA ARG A 111 2.43 -8.56 1.25
C ARG A 111 2.97 -7.15 1.23
N ILE A 112 4.26 -7.01 1.47
CA ILE A 112 4.97 -5.74 1.44
C ILE A 112 5.86 -5.78 0.21
N HIS A 113 5.55 -4.93 -0.76
CA HIS A 113 6.25 -4.82 -2.01
C HIS A 113 7.02 -3.51 -2.00
N ARG A 114 8.35 -3.60 -2.18
CA ARG A 114 9.28 -2.46 -2.20
C ARG A 114 9.94 -2.32 -3.58
N GLY A 115 10.50 -1.15 -3.84
CA GLY A 115 11.31 -0.85 -5.02
C GLY A 115 10.69 -1.30 -6.34
N GLY A 116 11.48 -2.00 -7.16
CA GLY A 116 11.04 -2.48 -8.48
C GLY A 116 9.81 -3.41 -8.45
N ILE A 117 9.60 -4.15 -7.35
CA ILE A 117 8.42 -5.03 -7.20
C ILE A 117 7.16 -4.22 -6.93
N ALA A 118 7.28 -3.10 -6.21
CA ALA A 118 6.19 -2.14 -6.03
C ALA A 118 5.79 -1.51 -7.38
N LEU A 119 6.79 -1.02 -8.12
CA LEU A 119 6.65 -0.45 -9.47
C LEU A 119 5.90 -1.40 -10.41
N LEU A 120 6.39 -2.63 -10.57
CA LEU A 120 5.76 -3.63 -11.43
C LEU A 120 4.34 -3.97 -10.98
N SER A 121 4.11 -4.04 -9.66
CA SER A 121 2.77 -4.31 -9.12
C SER A 121 1.75 -3.22 -9.46
N ALA A 122 2.19 -1.96 -9.50
CA ALA A 122 1.36 -0.84 -9.93
C ALA A 122 1.10 -0.87 -11.45
N MET A 123 2.13 -1.19 -12.25
CA MET A 123 2.03 -1.25 -13.72
C MET A 123 1.09 -2.34 -14.23
N PHE A 124 1.04 -3.50 -13.55
CA PHE A 124 0.10 -4.59 -13.89
C PHE A 124 -1.33 -4.30 -13.37
N SER A 125 -1.89 -3.16 -13.80
CA SER A 125 -3.23 -2.72 -13.46
C SER A 125 -3.91 -2.02 -14.64
N ARG A 126 -5.26 -2.09 -14.67
CA ARG A 126 -6.06 -1.32 -15.64
C ARG A 126 -5.90 0.19 -15.42
N ALA A 127 -5.71 0.62 -14.18
CA ALA A 127 -5.48 2.01 -13.82
C ALA A 127 -4.22 2.55 -14.48
N TYR A 128 -3.11 1.80 -14.47
CA TYR A 128 -1.87 2.19 -15.17
C TYR A 128 -2.09 2.35 -16.68
N VAL A 129 -2.82 1.44 -17.32
CA VAL A 129 -3.14 1.57 -18.75
C VAL A 129 -3.94 2.86 -19.04
N GLN A 130 -4.87 3.21 -18.16
CA GLN A 130 -5.63 4.47 -18.27
C GLN A 130 -4.75 5.70 -18.05
N ASP A 131 -3.83 5.60 -17.09
CA ASP A 131 -2.84 6.63 -16.75
C ASP A 131 -1.91 6.93 -17.93
N VAL A 132 -1.36 5.88 -18.56
CA VAL A 132 -0.54 5.99 -19.78
C VAL A 132 -1.32 6.64 -20.92
N ARG A 133 -2.58 6.23 -21.15
CA ARG A 133 -3.43 6.83 -22.19
C ARG A 133 -3.67 8.32 -21.93
N ARG A 134 -3.93 8.71 -20.68
CA ARG A 134 -4.10 10.11 -20.27
C ARG A 134 -2.81 10.89 -20.49
N ALA A 135 -1.69 10.39 -19.99
CA ALA A 135 -0.38 11.02 -20.09
C ALA A 135 0.02 11.23 -21.55
N HIS A 136 -0.13 10.21 -22.40
CA HIS A 136 0.13 10.31 -23.83
C HIS A 136 -0.71 11.39 -24.51
N LYS A 137 -2.01 11.47 -24.20
CA LYS A 137 -2.90 12.52 -24.75
C LYS A 137 -2.49 13.93 -24.30
N ALA A 138 -1.94 14.06 -23.09
CA ALA A 138 -1.52 15.33 -22.51
C ALA A 138 -0.04 15.69 -22.76
N GLY A 139 0.73 14.83 -23.44
CA GLY A 139 2.17 15.02 -23.64
C GLY A 139 3.02 14.87 -22.36
N GLY A 140 2.51 14.16 -21.35
CA GLY A 140 3.18 13.96 -20.07
C GLY A 140 3.66 12.52 -19.83
N VAL A 141 4.04 12.24 -18.58
CA VAL A 141 4.47 10.92 -18.11
C VAL A 141 3.41 10.30 -17.17
N PRO A 142 3.26 8.97 -17.15
CA PRO A 142 2.42 8.30 -16.16
C PRO A 142 2.99 8.49 -14.74
N THR A 143 2.10 8.48 -13.76
CA THR A 143 2.37 8.71 -12.34
C THR A 143 2.00 7.51 -11.48
N ILE A 144 1.27 6.51 -11.99
CA ILE A 144 0.92 5.32 -11.20
C ILE A 144 2.15 4.42 -10.96
N ASP A 145 3.04 4.31 -11.95
CA ASP A 145 4.29 3.56 -11.79
C ASP A 145 5.22 4.28 -10.80
N ASP A 146 5.32 5.59 -10.92
CA ASP A 146 6.16 6.45 -10.08
C ASP A 146 5.36 7.69 -9.59
N PRO A 147 4.80 7.62 -8.37
CA PRO A 147 3.97 8.69 -7.82
C PRO A 147 4.71 10.00 -7.55
N THR A 148 6.04 9.97 -7.51
CA THR A 148 6.88 11.14 -7.23
C THR A 148 6.91 12.14 -8.39
N ARG A 149 6.66 11.70 -9.63
CA ARG A 149 6.75 12.54 -10.84
C ARG A 149 5.74 13.68 -10.90
N GLY A 150 4.64 13.58 -10.14
CA GLY A 150 3.62 14.62 -10.06
C GLY A 150 3.83 15.62 -8.92
N HIS A 151 4.90 15.46 -8.13
CA HIS A 151 5.11 16.23 -6.92
C HIS A 151 6.26 17.24 -7.12
N THR A 152 5.93 18.52 -7.15
CA THR A 152 6.89 19.60 -6.97
C THR A 152 7.03 19.88 -5.48
N SER A 153 8.25 19.72 -4.96
CA SER A 153 8.65 20.09 -3.59
C SER A 153 8.40 21.56 -3.28
#